data_AF-A0A3C0V6S5-F1
#
_entry.id   AF-A0A3C0V6S5-F1
#
_cell.length_a   1.000
_cell.length_b   1.000
_cell.length_c   1.000
_cell.angle_alpha   90.00
_cell.angle_beta   90.00
_cell.angle_gamma   90.00
#
_symmetry.space_group_name_H-M   'P 1'
#
loop_
_entity.id
_entity.type
_entity.pdbx_description
1 polymer ?
#
loop_
_entity_poly.entity_id
_entity_poly.type
_entity_poly.pdbx_seq_one_letter_code
_entity_poly.pdbx_strand_id
1 'polypeptide(L)' 'EIDGVTLTKIMRSRCPDSFIIGISADGDERDFLNAGANAFLHKPFYLHDMLSMILRA' A
#
# COMPACT_ATOMS: atom_id res chain seq x y z
N GLU A 1 17.20 -2.67 -8.31
CA GLU A 1 15.74 -2.78 -8.18
C GLU A 1 15.37 -2.37 -6.75
N ILE A 2 14.27 -1.65 -6.54
CA ILE A 2 13.80 -1.24 -5.21
C ILE A 2 12.52 -2.01 -4.93
N ASP A 3 12.42 -2.67 -3.77
CA ASP A 3 11.21 -3.39 -3.38
C ASP A 3 10.10 -2.44 -2.90
N GLY A 4 8.85 -2.95 -2.86
CA GLY A 4 7.68 -2.15 -2.50
C GLY A 4 7.71 -1.60 -1.07
N VAL A 5 8.31 -2.29 -0.11
CA VAL A 5 8.40 -1.87 1.30
C VAL A 5 9.39 -0.72 1.43
N THR A 6 10.56 -0.85 0.79
CA THR A 6 11.56 0.23 0.73
C THR A 6 11.02 1.46 0.02
N LEU A 7 10.30 1.29 -1.09
CA LEU A 7 9.66 2.40 -1.79
C LEU A 7 8.59 3.09 -0.93
N THR A 8 7.79 2.32 -0.18
CA THR A 8 6.77 2.85 0.74
C THR A 8 7.39 3.75 1.81
N LYS A 9 8.51 3.33 2.42
CA LYS A 9 9.25 4.14 3.41
C LYS A 9 9.74 5.46 2.81
N ILE A 10 10.29 5.40 1.59
CA ILE A 10 10.78 6.59 0.88
C ILE A 10 9.62 7.56 0.60
N MET A 11 8.48 7.04 0.11
CA MET A 11 7.31 7.85 -0.20
C MET A 11 6.71 8.48 1.05
N ARG A 12 6.54 7.73 2.14
CA ARG A 12 6.03 8.29 3.40
C ARG A 12 6.94 9.38 3.96
N SER A 13 8.26 9.25 3.82
CA SER A 13 9.20 10.29 4.26
C SER A 13 9.17 11.56 3.40
N ARG A 14 8.91 11.45 2.09
CA ARG A 14 8.93 12.59 1.16
C ARG A 14 7.57 13.26 1.01
N CYS A 15 6.50 12.48 1.08
CA CYS A 15 5.12 12.90 0.88
C CYS A 15 4.27 12.37 2.05
N PRO A 16 4.41 12.94 3.26
CA PRO A 16 3.79 12.41 4.47
C PRO A 16 2.26 12.40 4.43
N ASP A 17 1.62 13.20 3.58
CA ASP A 17 0.17 13.27 3.44
C ASP A 17 -0.38 12.38 2.31
N SER A 18 0.49 11.73 1.54
CA SER A 18 0.04 10.84 0.46
C SER A 18 -0.72 9.63 1.01
N PHE A 19 -1.79 9.25 0.33
CA PHE A 19 -2.50 8.00 0.60
C PHE A 19 -1.83 6.86 -0.19
N ILE A 20 -1.25 5.90 0.53
CA ILE A 20 -0.44 4.83 -0.03
C ILE A 20 -1.15 3.49 0.19
N ILE A 21 -1.38 2.75 -0.90
CA ILE A 21 -1.95 1.40 -0.87
C ILE A 21 -0.89 0.40 -1.35
N GLY A 22 -0.50 -0.55 -0.50
CA GLY A 22 0.34 -1.68 -0.90
C GLY A 22 -0.50 -2.72 -1.65
N ILE A 23 -0.01 -3.26 -2.77
CA ILE A 23 -0.70 -4.31 -3.54
C ILE A 23 0.26 -5.45 -3.85
N SER A 24 0.03 -6.64 -3.32
CA SER A 24 0.90 -7.80 -3.56
C SER A 24 0.12 -9.12 -3.63
N ALA A 25 0.72 -10.13 -4.26
CA ALA A 25 0.21 -11.51 -4.27
C ALA A 25 0.83 -12.34 -3.13
N ASP A 26 2.09 -12.05 -2.78
CA ASP A 26 2.88 -12.85 -1.83
C ASP A 26 3.52 -11.97 -0.74
N GLY A 27 3.20 -10.67 -0.72
CA GLY A 27 3.76 -9.72 0.25
C GLY A 27 3.00 -9.75 1.57
N ASP A 28 3.73 -9.59 2.68
CA ASP A 28 3.11 -9.47 4.01
C ASP A 28 2.50 -8.07 4.18
N GLU A 29 1.18 -8.03 4.39
CA GLU A 29 0.44 -6.82 4.73
C GLU A 29 1.11 -6.01 5.85
N ARG A 30 1.62 -6.69 6.89
CA ARG A 30 2.24 -6.05 8.05
C ARG A 30 3.47 -5.26 7.67
N ASP A 31 4.27 -5.75 6.73
CA ASP A 31 5.48 -5.06 6.30
C ASP A 31 5.16 -3.74 5.58
N PHE A 32 4.11 -3.73 4.76
CA PHE A 32 3.65 -2.53 4.08
C PHE A 32 3.05 -1.51 5.05
N LEU A 33 2.21 -1.96 5.99
CA LEU A 33 1.62 -1.08 7.00
C LEU A 33 2.71 -0.48 7.91
N ASN A 34 3.67 -1.30 8.36
CA ASN A 34 4.82 -0.83 9.15
C ASN A 34 5.74 0.14 8.37
N ALA A 35 5.82 0.01 7.05
CA ALA A 35 6.53 0.94 6.19
C ALA A 35 5.80 2.29 6.00
N GLY A 36 4.56 2.39 6.45
CA GLY A 36 3.75 3.61 6.39
C GLY A 36 2.71 3.61 5.27
N ALA A 37 2.34 2.45 4.71
CA ALA A 37 1.14 2.37 3.87
C ALA A 37 -0.12 2.65 4.73
N ASN A 38 -1.13 3.25 4.12
CA ASN A 38 -2.43 3.47 4.76
C ASN A 38 -3.30 2.21 4.73
N ALA A 39 -3.13 1.40 3.68
CA ALA A 39 -3.90 0.20 3.49
C ALA A 39 -3.14 -0.80 2.60
N PHE A 40 -3.63 -2.03 2.54
CA PHE A 40 -3.06 -3.11 1.75
C PHE A 40 -4.16 -3.88 1.01
N LEU A 41 -3.87 -4.33 -0.20
CA LEU A 41 -4.78 -5.11 -1.04
C LEU A 41 -4.08 -6.36 -1.57
N HIS A 42 -4.62 -7.53 -1.21
CA HIS A 42 -4.07 -8.82 -1.64
C HIS A 42 -4.58 -9.19 -3.04
N LYS A 43 -3.69 -9.68 -3.91
CA LYS A 43 -4.06 -10.24 -5.21
C LYS A 43 -4.49 -11.71 -5.08
N PRO A 44 -5.43 -12.21 -5.90
CA PRO A 44 -6.27 -11.44 -6.80
C PRO A 44 -7.34 -10.64 -6.03
N PHE A 45 -7.73 -9.49 -6.60
CA PHE A 45 -8.81 -8.67 -6.09
C PHE A 45 -9.75 -8.26 -7.24
N TYR A 46 -10.96 -7.86 -6.90
CA TYR A 46 -11.92 -7.29 -7.84
C TYR A 46 -11.85 -5.77 -7.82
N LEU A 47 -12.35 -5.13 -8.89
CA LEU A 47 -12.38 -3.66 -8.99
C LEU A 47 -13.10 -3.01 -7.79
N HIS A 48 -14.15 -3.64 -7.26
CA HIS A 48 -14.90 -3.09 -6.13
C HIS A 48 -14.09 -3.06 -4.83
N ASP A 49 -13.15 -4.00 -4.64
CA ASP A 49 -12.24 -4.01 -3.48
C ASP A 49 -11.38 -2.75 -3.48
N MET A 50 -10.75 -2.44 -4.62
CA MET A 50 -9.92 -1.24 -4.79
C MET A 50 -10.73 0.06 -4.64
N LEU A 51 -11.92 0.13 -5.26
CA LEU A 51 -12.79 1.31 -5.15
C LEU A 51 -13.21 1.58 -3.71
N SER A 52 -13.48 0.54 -2.92
CA SER A 52 -13.85 0.68 -1.52
C SER A 52 -12.74 1.32 -0.67
N MET A 53 -11.48 1.13 -1.05
CA MET A 53 -10.33 1.71 -0.35
C MET A 53 -10.12 3.18 -0.75
N ILE A 54 -10.20 3.48 -2.05
CA ILE A 54 -9.99 4.84 -2.56
C ILE A 54 -11.09 5.79 -2.09
N LEU A 55 -12.34 5.34 -2.06
CA LEU A 55 -13.47 6.17 -1.63
C LEU A 55 -13.50 6.44 -0.11
N ARG A 56 -12.63 5.77 0.67
CA ARG A 56 -12.47 5.95 2.12
C ARG A 56 -11.16 6.67 2.50
N ALA A 57 -10.36 7.03 1.50
CA ALA A 57 -9.05 7.68 1.65
C ALA A 57 -9.18 9.16 2.03
#